data_AF-A0A7V8BI48-F1
#
_entry.id   AF-A0A7V8BI48-F1
#
_cell.length_a   1.000
_cell.length_b   1.000
_cell.length_c   1.000
_cell.angle_alpha   90.00
_cell.angle_beta   90.00
_cell.angle_gamma   90.00
#
_symmetry.space_group_name_H-M   'P 1'
#
loop_
_entity.id
_entity.type
_entity.pdbx_description
1 polymer ?
#
loop_
_entity_poly.entity_id
_entity_poly.type
_entity_poly.pdbx_seq_one_letter_code
_entity_poly.pdbx_strand_id
1 'polypeptide(L)'
;MPPDVPKWNYEGDAFKVIPLWEGQCPITERGTATAPVYRLYNRGFERGIDSNHRYTTSRQIVEEMKARGWVEEGIAWCTRPNGPWT
;
A
#
# COMPACT_ATOMS: atom_id res chain seq x y z
N MET A 1 27.14 -18.55 -11.71
CA MET A 1 27.77 -17.21 -11.75
C MET A 1 28.61 -17.04 -10.49
N PRO A 2 29.76 -16.35 -10.56
CA PRO A 2 30.66 -16.19 -9.41
C PRO A 2 29.96 -15.50 -8.22
N PRO A 3 30.23 -15.92 -6.97
CA PRO A 3 29.53 -15.44 -5.77
C PRO A 3 29.92 -14.01 -5.32
N ASP A 4 30.95 -13.44 -5.93
CA ASP A 4 31.65 -12.21 -5.56
C ASP A 4 31.24 -10.96 -6.36
N VAL A 5 30.23 -11.08 -7.23
CA VAL A 5 29.69 -9.95 -8.01
C VAL A 5 28.45 -9.39 -7.31
N PRO A 6 28.40 -8.09 -6.96
CA PRO A 6 27.17 -7.46 -6.47
C PRO A 6 26.04 -7.65 -7.48
N LYS A 7 24.95 -8.28 -7.03
CA LYS A 7 23.77 -8.52 -7.85
C LYS A 7 22.52 -8.54 -6.98
N TRP A 8 21.39 -8.22 -7.62
CA TRP A 8 20.09 -8.48 -7.05
C TRP A 8 19.86 -10.00 -7.00
N ASN A 9 19.84 -10.55 -5.80
CA ASN A 9 19.42 -11.93 -5.57
C ASN A 9 17.97 -11.89 -5.10
N TYR A 10 17.14 -12.79 -5.62
CA TYR A 10 15.81 -12.99 -5.08
C TYR A 10 15.94 -13.65 -3.69
N GLU A 11 15.45 -12.98 -2.66
CA GLU A 11 15.51 -13.45 -1.26
C GLU A 11 14.22 -14.17 -0.81
N GLY A 12 13.13 -14.05 -1.59
CA GLY A 12 11.82 -14.62 -1.26
C GLY A 12 10.69 -13.59 -1.29
N ASP A 13 9.48 -14.08 -1.03
CA ASP A 13 8.29 -13.24 -0.87
C ASP A 13 8.24 -12.66 0.55
N ALA A 14 8.37 -11.33 0.71
CA ALA A 14 8.33 -10.69 2.02
C ALA A 14 6.90 -10.52 2.58
N PHE A 15 5.91 -10.34 1.70
CA PHE A 15 4.51 -10.20 2.10
C PHE A 15 3.57 -10.54 0.94
N LYS A 16 2.31 -10.85 1.26
CA LYS A 16 1.24 -11.06 0.29
C LYS A 16 0.17 -10.00 0.49
N VAL A 17 -0.36 -9.49 -0.62
CA VAL A 17 -1.45 -8.52 -0.64
C VAL A 17 -2.66 -9.10 -1.37
N ILE A 18 -3.85 -8.57 -1.09
CA ILE A 18 -5.06 -8.93 -1.83
C ILE A 18 -5.23 -7.90 -2.95
N PRO A 19 -5.21 -8.30 -4.24
CA PRO A 19 -5.38 -7.37 -5.34
C PRO A 19 -6.82 -6.83 -5.39
N LEU A 20 -6.98 -5.71 -6.10
CA LEU A 20 -8.30 -5.21 -6.47
C LEU A 20 -8.95 -6.14 -7.49
N TRP A 21 -10.26 -6.31 -7.39
CA TRP A 21 -11.10 -6.92 -8.42
C TRP A 21 -12.04 -5.85 -8.96
N GLU A 22 -11.97 -5.56 -10.26
CA GLU A 22 -12.78 -4.50 -10.91
C GLU A 22 -12.67 -3.12 -10.22
N GLY A 23 -11.49 -2.79 -9.70
CA GLY A 23 -11.24 -1.52 -9.00
C GLY A 23 -11.77 -1.47 -7.56
N GLN A 24 -12.31 -2.58 -7.05
CA GLN A 24 -12.83 -2.70 -5.69
C GLN A 24 -12.10 -3.78 -4.90
N CYS A 25 -12.22 -3.67 -3.57
CA CYS A 25 -11.70 -4.70 -2.69
C CYS A 25 -12.62 -5.93 -2.70
N PRO A 26 -12.09 -7.13 -3.02
CA PRO A 26 -12.93 -8.32 -3.13
C PRO A 26 -13.45 -8.75 -1.76
N ILE A 27 -14.58 -9.46 -1.76
CA ILE A 27 -14.98 -10.29 -0.63
C ILE A 27 -14.12 -11.55 -0.61
N THR A 28 -13.64 -11.95 0.57
CA THR A 28 -12.95 -13.24 0.73
C THR A 28 -13.92 -14.40 0.54
N GLU A 29 -13.39 -15.60 0.28
CA GLU A 29 -14.17 -16.85 0.14
C GLU A 29 -15.08 -17.15 1.35
N ARG A 30 -14.77 -16.58 2.52
CA ARG A 30 -15.58 -16.68 3.76
C ARG A 30 -16.66 -15.59 3.87
N GLY A 31 -16.92 -14.84 2.80
CA GLY A 31 -17.89 -13.74 2.78
C GLY A 31 -17.44 -12.49 3.54
N THR A 32 -16.18 -12.43 3.99
CA THR A 32 -15.68 -11.26 4.74
C THR A 32 -15.14 -10.21 3.77
N ALA A 33 -15.65 -8.98 3.85
CA ALA A 33 -15.16 -7.86 3.04
C ALA A 33 -13.71 -7.50 3.41
N THR A 34 -12.86 -7.32 2.39
CA THR A 34 -11.49 -6.83 2.59
C THR A 34 -11.48 -5.31 2.71
N ALA A 35 -10.51 -4.77 3.45
CA ALA A 35 -10.38 -3.33 3.69
C ALA A 35 -9.38 -2.71 2.70
N PRO A 36 -9.68 -1.55 2.09
CA PRO A 36 -8.76 -0.86 1.20
C PRO A 36 -7.58 -0.27 1.97
N VAL A 37 -6.39 -0.36 1.39
CA VAL A 37 -5.21 0.40 1.81
C VAL A 37 -4.95 1.50 0.79
N TYR A 38 -5.15 2.73 1.22
CA TYR A 38 -4.91 3.93 0.41
C TYR A 38 -3.42 4.26 0.37
N ARG A 39 -2.91 4.66 -0.80
CA ARG A 39 -1.56 5.20 -0.96
C ARG A 39 -1.62 6.70 -1.22
N LEU A 40 -0.82 7.44 -0.46
CA LEU A 40 -0.61 8.86 -0.69
C LEU A 40 0.86 9.15 -1.01
N TYR A 41 1.08 10.05 -1.95
CA TYR A 41 2.41 10.54 -2.33
C TYR A 41 2.64 11.96 -1.84
N ASN A 42 3.81 12.23 -1.25
CA ASN A 42 4.16 13.54 -0.68
C ASN A 42 4.64 14.58 -1.70
N ARG A 43 4.71 14.21 -2.99
CA ARG A 43 5.28 15.03 -4.06
C ARG A 43 6.73 15.47 -3.80
N GLY A 44 7.52 14.61 -3.14
CA GLY A 44 8.84 14.96 -2.66
C GLY A 44 9.76 15.45 -3.77
N PHE A 45 9.84 14.72 -4.89
CA PHE A 45 10.63 15.08 -6.06
C PHE A 45 10.38 16.52 -6.54
N GLU A 46 9.12 16.90 -6.72
CA GLU A 46 8.73 18.22 -7.21
C GLU A 46 9.00 19.34 -6.20
N ARG A 47 9.09 18.98 -4.92
CA ARG A 47 9.37 19.87 -3.79
C ARG A 47 10.85 19.93 -3.43
N GLY A 48 11.70 19.16 -4.11
CA GLY A 48 13.13 19.05 -3.79
C GLY A 48 13.42 18.39 -2.42
N ILE A 49 12.53 17.52 -1.95
CA ILE A 49 12.70 16.72 -0.72
C ILE A 49 12.55 15.22 -1.02
N ASP A 50 12.83 14.37 -0.05
CA ASP A 50 12.69 12.92 -0.22
C ASP A 50 11.26 12.52 -0.59
N SER A 51 11.16 11.76 -1.69
CA SER A 51 9.92 11.15 -2.16
C SER A 51 9.47 10.06 -1.19
N ASN A 52 8.27 10.22 -0.63
CA ASN A 52 7.70 9.31 0.34
C ASN A 52 6.26 8.95 -0.03
N HIS A 53 5.92 7.70 0.29
CA HIS A 53 4.56 7.20 0.21
C HIS A 53 4.06 6.85 1.61
N ARG A 54 2.78 7.13 1.87
CA ARG A 54 2.11 6.68 3.09
C ARG A 54 0.97 5.73 2.72
N TYR A 55 0.93 4.61 3.44
CA TYR A 55 -0.11 3.60 3.31
C TYR A 55 -1.00 3.63 4.56
N THR A 56 -2.31 3.66 4.37
CA THR A 56 -3.26 3.69 5.49
C THR A 56 -4.61 3.10 5.11
N THR A 57 -5.29 2.49 6.07
CA THR A 57 -6.69 2.07 5.95
C THR A 57 -7.66 3.16 6.44
N SER A 58 -7.16 4.26 7.02
CA SER A 58 -7.99 5.33 7.59
C SER A 58 -8.27 6.43 6.57
N ARG A 59 -9.56 6.63 6.26
CA ARG A 59 -9.99 7.75 5.41
C ARG A 59 -9.72 9.12 6.06
N GLN A 60 -9.79 9.20 7.39
CA GLN A 60 -9.45 10.44 8.10
C GLN A 60 -8.00 10.84 7.84
N ILE A 61 -7.06 9.89 7.93
CA ILE A 61 -5.63 10.16 7.63
C ILE A 61 -5.47 10.59 6.17
N VAL A 62 -6.21 10.00 5.23
CA VAL A 62 -6.17 10.41 3.83
C VAL A 62 -6.54 11.89 3.69
N GLU A 63 -7.67 12.32 4.26
CA GLU A 63 -8.11 13.72 4.15
C GLU A 63 -7.17 14.69 4.88
N GLU A 64 -6.66 14.33 6.06
CA GLU A 64 -5.66 15.13 6.79
C GLU A 64 -4.37 15.33 5.98
N MET A 65 -3.91 14.29 5.30
CA MET A 65 -2.68 14.35 4.51
C MET A 65 -2.88 15.12 3.21
N LYS A 66 -4.05 14.98 2.56
CA LYS A 66 -4.44 15.82 1.42
C LYS A 66 -4.49 17.29 1.80
N ALA A 67 -5.03 17.63 2.97
CA ALA A 67 -5.02 19.00 3.49
C ALA A 67 -3.59 19.54 3.72
N ARG A 68 -2.60 18.65 3.92
CA ARG A 68 -1.16 18.99 4.01
C ARG A 68 -0.44 18.95 2.66
N GLY A 69 -1.17 18.86 1.55
CA GLY A 69 -0.61 18.89 0.19
C GLY A 69 -0.13 17.55 -0.35
N TRP A 70 -0.44 16.42 0.29
CA TRP A 70 -0.19 15.10 -0.28
C TRP A 70 -1.25 14.75 -1.33
N VAL A 71 -0.89 13.88 -2.27
CA VAL A 71 -1.78 13.42 -3.34
C VAL A 71 -2.23 12.00 -3.01
N GLU A 72 -3.54 11.77 -3.00
CA GLU A 72 -4.10 10.42 -2.95
C GLU A 72 -4.00 9.78 -4.33
N GLU A 73 -3.31 8.64 -4.42
CA GLU A 73 -3.12 7.90 -5.67
C GLU A 73 -4.17 6.79 -5.87
N GLY A 74 -5.01 6.57 -4.86
CA GLY A 74 -6.05 5.54 -4.84
C GLY A 74 -5.72 4.35 -3.93
N ILE A 75 -6.40 3.23 -4.16
CA ILE A 75 -6.20 1.99 -3.41
C ILE A 75 -4.99 1.25 -3.98
N ALA A 76 -3.97 1.00 -3.15
CA ALA A 76 -2.78 0.27 -3.59
C ALA A 76 -2.98 -1.24 -3.52
N TRP A 77 -3.67 -1.71 -2.48
CA TRP A 77 -4.11 -3.10 -2.31
C TRP A 77 -5.20 -3.19 -1.26
N CYS A 78 -5.74 -4.38 -1.08
CA CYS A 78 -6.68 -4.70 -0.01
C CYS A 78 -6.01 -5.56 1.04
N THR A 79 -6.40 -5.36 2.29
CA THR A 79 -5.96 -6.15 3.43
C THR A 79 -7.15 -6.89 4.03
N ARG A 80 -6.87 -7.91 4.84
CA ARG A 80 -7.92 -8.48 5.67
C ARG A 80 -8.53 -7.36 6.54
N PRO A 81 -9.85 -7.39 6.76
CA PRO A 81 -10.46 -6.44 7.67
C PRO A 81 -9.79 -6.56 9.04
N ASN A 82 -9.79 -5.47 9.81
CA ASN A 82 -9.28 -5.46 11.19
C ASN A 82 -10.12 -6.45 12.03
N GLY A 83 -9.70 -7.72 12.03
CA GLY A 83 -10.17 -8.75 12.94
C GLY A 83 -9.18 -8.91 14.09
N PRO A 84 -9.56 -9.63 15.16
CA PRO A 84 -8.57 -10.05 16.14
C PRO A 84 -7.45 -10.79 15.42
N TRP A 85 -6.20 -10.52 15.81
CA TRP A 85 -5.04 -11.26 15.33
C TRP A 85 -5.18 -12.72 15.79
N THR A 86 -5.83 -13.55 14.98
CA THR A 86 -5.97 -15.00 15.19
C THR A 86 -5.37 -15.74 14.02
#